data_AF-A0A511M7X8-F1
#
_entry.id   AF-A0A511M7X8-F1
#
_cell.length_a   1.000
_cell.length_b   1.000
_cell.length_c   1.000
_cell.angle_alpha   90.00
_cell.angle_beta   90.00
_cell.angle_gamma   90.00
#
_symmetry.space_group_name_H-M   'P 1'
#
loop_
_entity.id
_entity.type
_entity.pdbx_description
1 polymer ?
#
loop_
_entity_poly.entity_id
_entity_poly.type
_entity_poly.pdbx_seq_one_letter_code
_entity_poly.pdbx_strand_id
1 'polypeptide(L)'
;MPLLTDPAGIAGLMVREVRNGSRDGAPTKIAVARRTYATDQNDLWDALTNAERLPRWFLPISGDLKVGGHYQLEGNAGGVVEECEAPRRLALTWEMGPQVSWVTVDLAPGDEGTVLELAHEAPVDPEFWGQYGPGAVGVGWDLALMALGLHLSSGAAVDPAEGLAFPTTPEGITFVRAAGSDWANAAIEAGDDPAAAREAAERTITFYTVEPEGNAQS
;
A
#
# COMPACT_ATOMS: atom_id res chain seq x y z
N MET A 1 -12.27 -16.29 13.56
CA MET A 1 -12.58 -16.75 12.18
C MET A 1 -11.41 -16.33 11.31
N PRO A 2 -11.06 -17.06 10.24
CA PRO A 2 -10.04 -16.59 9.32
C PRO A 2 -10.49 -15.27 8.69
N LEU A 3 -9.60 -14.29 8.63
CA LEU A 3 -9.89 -12.98 8.04
C LEU A 3 -10.19 -13.12 6.54
N LEU A 4 -9.54 -14.09 5.87
CA LEU A 4 -9.68 -14.38 4.44
C LEU A 4 -9.91 -15.89 4.21
N THR A 5 -10.77 -16.23 3.25
CA THR A 5 -11.00 -17.61 2.82
C THR A 5 -10.09 -18.07 1.68
N ASP A 6 -9.59 -17.14 0.86
CA ASP A 6 -8.60 -17.38 -0.21
C ASP A 6 -7.54 -16.26 -0.22
N PRO A 7 -6.53 -16.33 0.67
CA PRO A 7 -5.55 -15.25 0.81
C PRO A 7 -4.71 -15.03 -0.46
N ALA A 8 -4.33 -16.11 -1.16
CA ALA A 8 -3.53 -16.01 -2.38
C ALA A 8 -4.35 -15.43 -3.54
N GLY A 9 -5.60 -15.88 -3.72
CA GLY A 9 -6.49 -15.31 -4.74
C GLY A 9 -6.77 -13.84 -4.49
N ILE A 10 -6.95 -13.42 -3.23
CA ILE A 10 -7.15 -12.01 -2.87
C ILE A 10 -5.90 -11.18 -3.12
N ALA A 11 -4.69 -11.69 -2.84
CA ALA A 11 -3.44 -11.04 -3.22
C ALA A 11 -3.30 -10.88 -4.75
N GLY A 12 -3.79 -11.86 -5.51
CA GLY A 12 -3.80 -11.89 -6.98
C GLY A 12 -4.82 -10.94 -7.63
N LEU A 13 -5.73 -10.33 -6.86
CA LEU A 13 -6.61 -9.26 -7.37
C LEU A 13 -5.85 -7.96 -7.64
N MET A 14 -4.64 -7.83 -7.10
CA MET A 14 -3.78 -6.67 -7.31
C MET A 14 -2.86 -6.88 -8.51
N VAL A 15 -2.92 -5.96 -9.47
CA VAL A 15 -1.91 -5.83 -10.52
C VAL A 15 -0.81 -4.91 -9.98
N ARG A 16 0.44 -5.35 -10.10
CA ARG A 16 1.62 -4.64 -9.59
C ARG A 16 2.55 -4.28 -10.73
N GLU A 17 3.13 -3.09 -10.66
CA GLU A 17 4.08 -2.60 -11.64
C GLU A 17 5.15 -1.77 -10.93
N VAL A 18 6.40 -1.87 -11.37
CA VAL A 18 7.48 -1.00 -10.94
C VAL A 18 7.90 -0.12 -12.11
N ARG A 19 7.97 1.19 -11.88
CA ARG A 19 8.46 2.16 -12.87
C ARG A 19 9.69 2.88 -12.35
N ASN A 20 10.52 3.36 -13.27
CA ASN A 20 11.57 4.31 -12.97
C ASN A 20 11.03 5.73 -13.19
N GLY A 21 11.33 6.64 -12.28
CA GLY A 21 10.96 8.05 -12.38
C GLY A 21 12.15 8.97 -12.16
N SER A 22 11.88 10.26 -12.18
CA SER A 22 12.82 11.27 -11.72
C SER A 22 12.07 12.50 -11.22
N ARG A 23 12.53 13.05 -10.09
CA ARG A 23 12.09 14.34 -9.55
C ARG A 23 13.29 15.22 -9.30
N ASP A 24 13.22 16.46 -9.77
CA ASP A 24 14.29 17.47 -9.64
C ASP A 24 15.67 16.97 -10.11
N GLY A 25 15.69 16.09 -11.11
CA GLY A 25 16.91 15.48 -11.66
C GLY A 25 17.50 14.33 -10.82
N ALA A 26 16.88 13.99 -9.69
CA ALA A 26 17.22 12.80 -8.91
C ALA A 26 16.38 11.59 -9.38
N PRO A 27 16.95 10.37 -9.44
CA PRO A 27 16.21 9.17 -9.81
C PRO A 27 15.24 8.75 -8.69
N THR A 28 14.07 8.30 -9.10
CA THR A 28 13.03 7.74 -8.21
C THR A 28 12.59 6.36 -8.71
N LYS A 29 11.98 5.58 -7.82
CA LYS A 29 11.25 4.35 -8.16
C LYS A 29 9.79 4.55 -7.81
N ILE A 30 8.90 4.00 -8.62
CA ILE A 30 7.46 4.11 -8.45
C ILE A 30 6.89 2.70 -8.32
N ALA A 31 6.36 2.38 -7.14
CA ALA A 31 5.58 1.17 -6.92
C ALA A 31 4.12 1.46 -7.25
N VAL A 32 3.57 0.76 -8.24
CA VAL A 32 2.18 0.93 -8.68
C VAL A 32 1.36 -0.30 -8.36
N ALA A 33 0.25 -0.11 -7.66
CA ALA A 33 -0.70 -1.13 -7.27
C ALA A 33 -2.08 -0.78 -7.84
N ARG A 34 -2.69 -1.69 -8.61
CA ARG A 34 -4.00 -1.50 -9.22
C ARG A 34 -4.96 -2.60 -8.85
N ARG A 35 -6.19 -2.22 -8.50
CA ARG A 35 -7.26 -3.17 -8.21
C ARG A 35 -8.62 -2.61 -8.62
N THR A 36 -9.47 -3.47 -9.15
CA THR A 36 -10.89 -3.17 -9.37
C THR A 36 -11.68 -3.50 -8.12
N TYR A 37 -12.51 -2.56 -7.67
CA TYR A 37 -13.46 -2.74 -6.57
C TYR A 37 -14.89 -2.72 -7.10
N ALA A 38 -15.71 -3.65 -6.63
CA ALA A 38 -17.13 -3.78 -6.99
C ALA A 38 -18.00 -2.71 -6.30
N THR A 39 -17.64 -1.44 -6.47
CA THR A 39 -18.39 -0.27 -6.01
C THR A 39 -18.26 0.87 -7.03
N ASP A 40 -19.14 1.87 -6.95
CA ASP A 40 -19.06 3.03 -7.82
C ASP A 40 -17.96 4.02 -7.40
N GLN A 41 -17.59 4.90 -8.33
CA GLN A 41 -16.45 5.79 -8.16
C GLN A 41 -16.64 6.80 -7.02
N ASN A 42 -17.87 7.24 -6.77
CA ASN A 42 -18.14 8.19 -5.68
C ASN A 42 -18.03 7.49 -4.32
N ASP A 43 -18.53 6.26 -4.22
CA ASP A 43 -18.41 5.47 -2.99
C ASP A 43 -16.94 5.14 -2.68
N LEU A 44 -16.16 4.71 -3.69
CA LEU A 44 -14.73 4.46 -3.51
C LEU A 44 -13.98 5.74 -3.14
N TRP A 45 -14.31 6.86 -3.76
CA TRP A 45 -13.74 8.16 -3.43
C TRP A 45 -14.04 8.57 -1.98
N ASP A 46 -15.28 8.39 -1.52
CA ASP A 46 -15.67 8.65 -0.12
C ASP A 46 -14.89 7.76 0.85
N ALA A 47 -14.69 6.47 0.52
CA ALA A 47 -13.88 5.56 1.34
C ALA A 47 -12.42 6.00 1.50
N LEU A 48 -11.86 6.69 0.50
CA LEU A 48 -10.46 7.16 0.47
C LEU A 48 -10.28 8.55 1.10
N THR A 49 -11.29 9.41 1.06
CA THR A 49 -11.13 10.84 1.38
C THR A 49 -11.95 11.33 2.57
N ASN A 50 -12.94 10.57 3.02
CA ASN A 50 -13.77 10.94 4.16
C ASN A 50 -13.08 10.57 5.48
N ALA A 51 -12.81 11.57 6.32
CA ALA A 51 -12.12 11.40 7.60
C ALA A 51 -12.84 10.47 8.59
N GLU A 52 -14.15 10.27 8.46
CA GLU A 52 -14.93 9.35 9.29
C GLU A 52 -14.96 7.92 8.74
N ARG A 53 -14.66 7.74 7.45
CA ARG A 53 -14.71 6.45 6.77
C ARG A 53 -13.34 5.84 6.55
N LEU A 54 -12.32 6.65 6.23
CA LEU A 54 -10.95 6.20 6.06
C LEU A 54 -10.43 5.37 7.27
N PRO A 55 -10.66 5.78 8.53
CA PRO A 55 -10.18 5.00 9.69
C PRO A 55 -10.90 3.66 9.89
N ARG A 56 -11.95 3.35 9.11
CA ARG A 56 -12.65 2.06 9.20
C ARG A 56 -11.91 0.92 8.52
N TRP A 57 -10.91 1.22 7.70
CA TRP A 57 -10.14 0.21 6.97
C TRP A 57 -8.65 0.55 6.87
N PHE A 58 -8.30 1.80 7.14
CA PHE A 58 -6.93 2.31 7.19
C PHE A 58 -6.64 2.90 8.58
N LEU A 59 -5.65 3.79 8.68
CA LEU A 59 -5.24 4.39 9.93
C LEU A 59 -6.11 5.62 10.29
N PRO A 60 -6.25 5.93 11.59
CA PRO A 60 -6.79 7.21 12.03
C PRO A 60 -6.03 8.37 11.41
N ILE A 61 -6.77 9.38 10.93
CA ILE A 61 -6.22 10.56 10.26
C ILE A 61 -6.64 11.83 10.99
N SER A 62 -5.74 12.80 11.04
CA SER A 62 -5.98 14.14 11.58
C SER A 62 -5.32 15.23 10.72
N GLY A 63 -5.67 16.49 10.94
CA GLY A 63 -5.08 17.65 10.25
C GLY A 63 -6.07 18.41 9.37
N ASP A 64 -5.55 19.20 8.43
CA ASP A 64 -6.33 19.92 7.42
C ASP A 64 -6.32 19.12 6.12
N LEU A 65 -7.43 18.44 5.81
CA LEU A 65 -7.54 17.50 4.68
C LEU A 65 -7.95 18.19 3.37
N LYS A 66 -7.56 19.45 3.21
CA LYS A 66 -7.78 20.25 2.00
C LYS A 66 -6.47 20.43 1.26
N VAL A 67 -6.53 20.77 -0.02
CA VAL A 67 -5.34 21.08 -0.82
C VAL A 67 -4.50 22.17 -0.13
N GLY A 68 -3.19 21.88 0.02
CA GLY A 68 -2.22 22.68 0.76
C GLY A 68 -2.23 22.47 2.28
N GLY A 69 -3.18 21.70 2.81
CA GLY A 69 -3.28 21.35 4.22
C GLY A 69 -2.39 20.16 4.59
N HIS A 70 -1.97 20.13 5.85
CA HIS A 70 -1.16 19.06 6.40
C HIS A 70 -2.03 18.00 7.07
N TYR A 71 -1.74 16.73 6.80
CA TYR A 71 -2.39 15.58 7.41
C TYR A 71 -1.39 14.74 8.23
N GLN A 72 -1.90 13.94 9.15
CA GLN A 72 -1.14 12.97 9.92
C GLN A 72 -1.93 11.69 10.09
N LEU A 73 -1.34 10.55 9.71
CA LEU A 73 -1.82 9.21 10.06
C LEU A 73 -1.21 8.80 11.40
N GLU A 74 -2.03 8.34 12.34
CA GLU A 74 -1.58 8.01 13.69
C GLU A 74 -0.54 6.87 13.67
N GLY A 75 0.61 7.11 14.32
CA GLY A 75 1.72 6.14 14.38
C GLY A 75 2.42 5.88 13.04
N ASN A 76 2.16 6.69 12.01
CA ASN A 76 2.67 6.49 10.65
C ASN A 76 3.06 7.85 10.02
N ALA A 77 3.00 7.97 8.70
CA ALA A 77 3.39 9.17 7.97
C ALA A 77 2.40 10.32 8.12
N GLY A 78 2.93 11.54 8.04
CA GLY A 78 2.17 12.74 7.72
C GLY A 78 2.41 13.15 6.26
N GLY A 79 1.95 14.34 5.91
CA GLY A 79 2.24 14.94 4.62
C GLY A 79 1.35 16.14 4.31
N VAL A 80 1.39 16.56 3.05
CA VAL A 80 0.59 17.64 2.49
C VAL A 80 -0.31 17.07 1.41
N VAL A 81 -1.57 17.52 1.39
CA VAL A 81 -2.47 17.24 0.26
C VAL A 81 -2.08 18.18 -0.89
N GLU A 82 -1.44 17.65 -1.94
CA GLU A 82 -0.97 18.43 -3.08
C GLU A 82 -2.09 18.69 -4.10
N GLU A 83 -2.90 17.66 -4.38
CA GLU A 83 -4.01 17.75 -5.35
C GLU A 83 -5.22 16.96 -4.84
N CYS A 84 -6.43 17.46 -5.09
CA CYS A 84 -7.67 16.76 -4.77
C CYS A 84 -8.74 17.10 -5.82
N GLU A 85 -8.86 16.25 -6.83
CA GLU A 85 -9.82 16.35 -7.92
C GLU A 85 -10.89 15.27 -7.79
N ALA A 86 -11.91 15.52 -6.97
CA ALA A 86 -12.98 14.56 -6.77
C ALA A 86 -13.79 14.26 -8.05
N PRO A 87 -14.23 13.01 -8.29
CA PRO A 87 -13.89 11.77 -7.58
C PRO A 87 -12.76 10.98 -8.27
N ARG A 88 -11.80 11.67 -8.92
CA ARG A 88 -10.87 11.05 -9.88
C ARG A 88 -9.44 10.94 -9.38
N ARG A 89 -8.90 11.94 -8.68
CA ARG A 89 -7.46 12.00 -8.42
C ARG A 89 -7.12 12.66 -7.08
N LEU A 90 -6.26 12.02 -6.32
CA LEU A 90 -5.68 12.52 -5.08
C LEU A 90 -4.15 12.44 -5.17
N ALA A 91 -3.44 13.50 -4.83
CA ALA A 91 -1.97 13.51 -4.74
C ALA A 91 -1.52 14.06 -3.39
N LEU A 92 -0.54 13.39 -2.79
CA LEU A 92 -0.07 13.62 -1.42
C LEU A 92 1.45 13.55 -1.40
N THR A 93 2.09 14.36 -0.54
CA THR A 93 3.40 13.96 0.00
C THR A 93 3.20 12.90 1.08
N TRP A 94 4.19 12.03 1.26
CA TRP A 94 4.24 11.01 2.29
C TRP A 94 5.54 11.18 3.07
N GLU A 95 5.42 11.68 4.29
CA GLU A 95 6.54 12.16 5.11
C GLU A 95 6.70 11.27 6.34
N MET A 96 7.81 10.52 6.37
CA MET A 96 8.14 9.61 7.46
C MET A 96 9.55 9.92 7.96
N GLY A 97 9.63 10.56 9.13
CA GLY A 97 10.90 11.07 9.65
C GLY A 97 11.54 12.05 8.66
N PRO A 98 12.82 11.88 8.25
CA PRO A 98 13.46 12.77 7.27
C PRO A 98 13.12 12.43 5.81
N GLN A 99 12.40 11.33 5.55
CA GLN A 99 12.12 10.85 4.21
C GLN A 99 10.81 11.44 3.69
N VAL A 100 10.86 11.95 2.45
CA VAL A 100 9.70 12.43 1.71
C VAL A 100 9.55 11.60 0.45
N SER A 101 8.35 11.07 0.25
CA SER A 101 7.91 10.40 -0.97
C SER A 101 6.57 10.97 -1.42
N TRP A 102 6.03 10.49 -2.54
CA TRP A 102 4.80 11.01 -3.14
C TRP A 102 3.84 9.89 -3.48
N VAL A 103 2.58 10.09 -3.12
CA VAL A 103 1.50 9.14 -3.39
C VAL A 103 0.49 9.79 -4.31
N THR A 104 0.14 9.09 -5.38
CA THR A 104 -0.99 9.44 -6.23
C THR A 104 -1.99 8.30 -6.24
N VAL A 105 -3.27 8.65 -6.17
CA VAL A 105 -4.39 7.72 -6.32
C VAL A 105 -5.27 8.23 -7.45
N ASP A 106 -5.42 7.43 -8.49
CA ASP A 106 -6.29 7.67 -9.62
C ASP A 106 -7.45 6.67 -9.61
N LEU A 107 -8.67 7.15 -9.80
CA LEU A 107 -9.88 6.34 -9.95
C LEU A 107 -10.41 6.45 -11.37
N ALA A 108 -10.74 5.30 -11.97
CA ALA A 108 -11.35 5.22 -13.28
C ALA A 108 -12.51 4.22 -13.29
N PRO A 109 -13.54 4.42 -14.15
CA PRO A 109 -14.54 3.39 -14.39
C PRO A 109 -13.90 2.10 -14.92
N GLY A 110 -14.34 0.95 -14.39
CA GLY A 110 -14.00 -0.39 -14.90
C GLY A 110 -15.26 -1.20 -15.21
N ASP A 111 -15.10 -2.32 -15.90
CA ASP A 111 -16.24 -3.15 -16.33
C ASP A 111 -17.03 -3.73 -15.13
N GLU A 112 -16.35 -4.05 -14.03
CA GLU A 112 -16.94 -4.65 -12.83
C GLU A 112 -16.97 -3.69 -11.62
N GLY A 113 -16.84 -2.38 -11.85
CA GLY A 113 -16.89 -1.36 -10.80
C GLY A 113 -15.90 -0.21 -11.05
N THR A 114 -15.07 0.11 -10.07
CA THR A 114 -14.10 1.21 -10.16
C THR A 114 -12.68 0.66 -10.02
N VAL A 115 -11.82 1.03 -10.96
CA VAL A 115 -10.38 0.76 -10.92
C VAL A 115 -9.72 1.83 -10.06
N LEU A 116 -8.99 1.39 -9.04
CA LEU A 116 -8.07 2.21 -8.26
C LEU A 116 -6.66 1.92 -8.73
N GLU A 117 -5.90 2.96 -9.08
CA GLU A 117 -4.46 2.92 -9.27
C GLU A 117 -3.81 3.76 -8.18
N LEU A 118 -2.99 3.12 -7.34
CA LEU A 118 -2.12 3.81 -6.38
C LEU A 118 -0.69 3.74 -6.89
N ALA A 119 -0.03 4.88 -7.00
CA ALA A 119 1.39 4.96 -7.31
C ALA A 119 2.13 5.67 -6.18
N HIS A 120 3.09 4.97 -5.58
CA HIS A 120 3.98 5.50 -4.55
C HIS A 120 5.38 5.68 -5.14
N GLU A 121 5.76 6.94 -5.36
CA GLU A 121 7.06 7.35 -5.87
C GLU A 121 7.98 7.76 -4.72
N ALA A 122 9.19 7.20 -4.65
CA ALA A 122 10.16 7.54 -3.63
C ALA A 122 11.57 7.74 -4.24
N PRO A 123 12.42 8.59 -3.62
CA PRO A 123 13.85 8.63 -3.92
C PRO A 123 14.47 7.23 -3.76
N VAL A 124 15.40 6.89 -4.65
CA VAL A 124 16.10 5.60 -4.56
C VAL A 124 17.27 5.72 -3.59
N ASP A 125 17.14 5.09 -2.43
CA ASP A 125 18.30 4.66 -1.65
C ASP A 125 18.74 3.28 -2.19
N PRO A 126 19.92 3.15 -2.84
CA PRO A 126 20.36 1.89 -3.42
C PRO A 126 20.53 0.76 -2.40
N GLU A 127 20.90 1.07 -1.17
CA GLU A 127 21.06 0.07 -0.10
C GLU A 127 19.69 -0.46 0.31
N PHE A 128 18.74 0.45 0.57
CA PHE A 128 17.38 0.08 0.93
C PHE A 128 16.65 -0.67 -0.20
N TRP A 129 16.82 -0.23 -1.45
CA TRP A 129 16.27 -0.91 -2.62
C TRP A 129 16.89 -2.30 -2.81
N GLY A 130 18.20 -2.43 -2.66
CA GLY A 130 18.86 -3.74 -2.70
C GLY A 130 18.38 -4.67 -1.59
N GLN A 131 18.11 -4.14 -0.41
CA GLN A 131 17.67 -4.93 0.74
C GLN A 131 16.21 -5.38 0.62
N TYR A 132 15.27 -4.51 0.30
CA TYR A 132 13.84 -4.83 0.38
C TYR A 132 13.08 -4.72 -0.95
N GLY A 133 13.71 -4.13 -1.98
CA GLY A 133 13.11 -3.93 -3.30
C GLY A 133 11.82 -3.10 -3.23
N PRO A 134 10.91 -3.25 -4.21
CA PRO A 134 9.60 -2.57 -4.17
C PRO A 134 8.71 -3.08 -3.03
N GLY A 135 8.99 -4.25 -2.47
CA GLY A 135 8.20 -4.87 -1.42
C GLY A 135 8.17 -4.07 -0.10
N ALA A 136 9.20 -3.26 0.17
CA ALA A 136 9.27 -2.40 1.36
C ALA A 136 8.05 -1.49 1.53
N VAL A 137 7.53 -0.97 0.41
CA VAL A 137 6.33 -0.12 0.40
C VAL A 137 5.13 -0.84 -0.21
N GLY A 138 5.37 -1.70 -1.20
CA GLY A 138 4.32 -2.37 -1.96
C GLY A 138 3.48 -3.33 -1.12
N VAL A 139 4.09 -4.14 -0.26
CA VAL A 139 3.36 -5.11 0.58
C VAL A 139 2.50 -4.41 1.63
N GLY A 140 2.96 -3.29 2.18
CA GLY A 140 2.15 -2.45 3.07
C GLY A 140 0.91 -1.91 2.36
N TRP A 141 1.05 -1.45 1.12
CA TRP A 141 -0.09 -1.03 0.31
C TRP A 141 -1.02 -2.19 -0.04
N ASP A 142 -0.50 -3.38 -0.34
CA ASP A 142 -1.31 -4.57 -0.57
C ASP A 142 -2.20 -4.91 0.63
N LEU A 143 -1.65 -4.86 1.85
CA LEU A 143 -2.40 -5.10 3.08
C LEU A 143 -3.49 -4.05 3.30
N ALA A 144 -3.16 -2.77 3.10
CA ALA A 144 -4.12 -1.67 3.23
C ALA A 144 -5.26 -1.77 2.20
N LEU A 145 -4.92 -2.03 0.93
CA LEU A 145 -5.89 -2.16 -0.16
C LEU A 145 -6.70 -3.46 -0.08
N MET A 146 -6.17 -4.50 0.57
CA MET A 146 -6.93 -5.68 0.97
C MET A 146 -8.00 -5.30 2.01
N ALA A 147 -7.62 -4.57 3.07
CA ALA A 147 -8.54 -4.10 4.10
C ALA A 147 -9.65 -3.18 3.54
N LEU A 148 -9.31 -2.29 2.58
CA LEU A 148 -10.31 -1.53 1.82
C LEU A 148 -11.33 -2.45 1.15
N GLY A 149 -10.88 -3.52 0.51
CA GLY A 149 -11.76 -4.50 -0.14
C GLY A 149 -12.70 -5.19 0.85
N LEU A 150 -12.21 -5.57 2.02
CA LEU A 150 -13.04 -6.14 3.09
C LEU A 150 -14.09 -5.14 3.57
N HIS A 151 -13.70 -3.90 3.82
CA HIS A 151 -14.59 -2.84 4.25
C HIS A 151 -15.70 -2.58 3.22
N LEU A 152 -15.34 -2.45 1.94
CA LEU A 152 -16.32 -2.22 0.86
C LEU A 152 -17.30 -3.40 0.70
N SER A 153 -16.81 -4.64 0.79
CA SER A 153 -17.67 -5.82 0.60
C SER A 153 -18.63 -6.07 1.77
N SER A 154 -18.23 -5.70 3.00
CA SER A 154 -18.99 -6.01 4.22
C SER A 154 -19.75 -4.81 4.78
N GLY A 155 -19.32 -3.59 4.45
CA GLY A 155 -19.75 -2.34 5.09
C GLY A 155 -19.25 -2.16 6.53
N ALA A 156 -18.57 -3.17 7.10
CA ALA A 156 -18.08 -3.15 8.47
C ALA A 156 -16.67 -2.53 8.55
N ALA A 157 -16.31 -2.00 9.72
CA ALA A 157 -14.93 -1.62 9.97
C ALA A 157 -14.06 -2.88 10.11
N VAL A 158 -12.83 -2.81 9.61
CA VAL A 158 -11.78 -3.79 9.87
C VAL A 158 -11.19 -3.48 11.24
N ASP A 159 -11.16 -4.47 12.14
CA ASP A 159 -10.57 -4.29 13.47
C ASP A 159 -9.06 -4.02 13.34
N PRO A 160 -8.53 -2.89 13.86
CA PRO A 160 -7.11 -2.56 13.75
C PRO A 160 -6.18 -3.60 14.37
N ALA A 161 -6.60 -4.25 15.46
CA ALA A 161 -5.80 -5.29 16.12
C ALA A 161 -5.75 -6.58 15.27
N GLU A 162 -6.87 -6.95 14.64
CA GLU A 162 -6.88 -8.07 13.69
C GLU A 162 -6.03 -7.76 12.46
N GLY A 163 -6.13 -6.54 11.92
CA GLY A 163 -5.32 -6.09 10.78
C GLY A 163 -3.82 -6.10 11.07
N LEU A 164 -3.41 -5.65 12.26
CA LEU A 164 -2.00 -5.64 12.68
C LEU A 164 -1.44 -7.06 12.88
N ALA A 165 -2.25 -7.97 13.45
CA ALA A 165 -1.84 -9.36 13.66
C ALA A 165 -1.91 -10.21 12.40
N PHE A 166 -2.70 -9.79 11.39
CA PHE A 166 -2.96 -10.60 10.19
C PHE A 166 -1.68 -11.12 9.50
N PRO A 167 -0.64 -10.31 9.22
CA PRO A 167 0.54 -10.78 8.49
C PRO A 167 1.28 -11.97 9.10
N THR A 168 1.15 -12.20 10.41
CA THR A 168 1.80 -13.32 11.12
C THR A 168 0.88 -14.55 11.28
N THR A 169 -0.38 -14.47 10.84
CA THR A 169 -1.30 -15.62 10.75
C THR A 169 -0.99 -16.51 9.54
N PRO A 170 -1.41 -17.79 9.52
CA PRO A 170 -1.23 -18.65 8.34
C PRO A 170 -1.80 -18.05 7.04
N GLU A 171 -2.95 -17.40 7.13
CA GLU A 171 -3.59 -16.73 6.01
C GLU A 171 -2.80 -15.50 5.56
N GLY A 172 -2.34 -14.67 6.50
CA GLY A 172 -1.53 -13.50 6.19
C GLY A 172 -0.16 -13.85 5.63
N ILE A 173 0.48 -14.90 6.13
CA ILE A 173 1.73 -15.43 5.55
C ILE A 173 1.51 -15.83 4.10
N THR A 174 0.38 -16.49 3.80
CA THR A 174 0.03 -16.87 2.43
C THR A 174 -0.20 -15.65 1.54
N PHE A 175 -0.94 -14.65 2.02
CA PHE A 175 -1.17 -13.39 1.31
C PHE A 175 0.13 -12.64 1.04
N VAL A 176 0.96 -12.42 2.07
CA VAL A 176 2.22 -11.67 1.99
C VAL A 176 3.22 -12.37 1.08
N ARG A 177 3.31 -13.71 1.11
CA ARG A 177 4.17 -14.46 0.20
C ARG A 177 3.76 -14.28 -1.27
N ALA A 178 2.46 -14.34 -1.56
CA ALA A 178 1.95 -14.10 -2.90
C ALA A 178 2.26 -12.66 -3.36
N ALA A 179 1.90 -11.68 -2.54
CA ALA A 179 2.15 -10.26 -2.82
C ALA A 179 3.64 -9.94 -3.02
N GLY A 180 4.50 -10.40 -2.11
CA GLY A 180 5.94 -10.19 -2.18
C GLY A 180 6.58 -10.83 -3.42
N SER A 181 6.14 -12.04 -3.80
CA SER A 181 6.60 -12.72 -5.02
C SER A 181 6.19 -11.94 -6.28
N ASP A 182 4.97 -11.40 -6.32
CA ASP A 182 4.49 -10.62 -7.46
C ASP A 182 5.20 -9.26 -7.56
N TRP A 183 5.56 -8.64 -6.43
CA TRP A 183 6.42 -7.46 -6.43
C TRP A 183 7.83 -7.75 -6.96
N ALA A 184 8.42 -8.91 -6.65
CA ALA A 184 9.67 -9.33 -7.28
C ALA A 184 9.52 -9.50 -8.80
N ASN A 185 8.42 -10.12 -9.25
CA ASN A 185 8.15 -10.25 -10.69
C ASN A 185 8.04 -8.87 -11.37
N ALA A 186 7.33 -7.92 -10.75
CA ALA A 186 7.21 -6.55 -11.25
C ALA A 186 8.56 -5.82 -11.30
N ALA A 187 9.45 -6.02 -10.32
CA ALA A 187 10.81 -5.48 -10.35
C ALA A 187 11.64 -6.07 -11.50
N ILE A 188 11.54 -7.38 -11.74
CA ILE A 188 12.23 -8.07 -12.82
C ILE A 188 11.76 -7.55 -14.19
N GLU A 189 10.45 -7.38 -14.36
CA GLU A 189 9.88 -6.78 -15.57
C GLU A 189 10.36 -5.33 -15.78
N ALA A 190 10.59 -4.59 -14.70
CA ALA A 190 11.18 -3.25 -14.71
C ALA A 190 12.69 -3.22 -14.96
N GLY A 191 13.34 -4.39 -15.07
CA GLY A 191 14.75 -4.55 -15.43
C GLY A 191 15.71 -4.83 -14.28
N ASP A 192 15.21 -5.08 -13.07
CA ASP A 192 16.06 -5.49 -11.94
C ASP A 192 16.58 -6.94 -12.12
N ASP A 193 17.72 -7.25 -11.50
CA ASP A 193 18.29 -8.60 -11.57
C ASP A 193 17.35 -9.65 -10.93
N PRO A 194 17.04 -10.77 -11.62
CA PRO A 194 16.10 -11.77 -11.11
C PRO A 194 16.48 -12.44 -9.79
N ALA A 195 17.76 -12.64 -9.51
CA ALA A 195 18.18 -13.25 -8.24
C ALA A 195 18.05 -12.22 -7.12
N ALA A 196 18.58 -11.01 -7.33
CA ALA A 196 18.51 -9.93 -6.35
C ALA A 196 17.06 -9.55 -5.98
N ALA A 197 16.17 -9.43 -6.98
CA ALA A 197 14.76 -9.10 -6.75
C ALA A 197 14.04 -10.15 -5.89
N ARG A 198 14.31 -11.44 -6.13
CA ARG A 198 13.71 -12.54 -5.34
C ARG A 198 14.26 -12.59 -3.92
N GLU A 199 15.56 -12.38 -3.74
CA GLU A 199 16.16 -12.30 -2.40
C GLU A 199 15.62 -11.10 -1.60
N ALA A 200 15.44 -9.96 -2.25
CA ALA A 200 14.83 -8.78 -1.63
C ALA A 200 13.37 -9.05 -1.23
N ALA A 201 12.60 -9.75 -2.07
CA ALA A 201 11.25 -10.18 -1.72
C ALA A 201 11.23 -11.14 -0.52
N GLU A 202 12.14 -12.12 -0.43
CA GLU A 202 12.19 -13.01 0.74
C GLU A 202 12.51 -12.24 2.04
N ARG A 203 13.39 -11.22 1.97
CA ARG A 203 13.67 -10.34 3.12
C ARG A 203 12.43 -9.52 3.51
N THR A 204 11.71 -8.97 2.54
CA THR A 204 10.44 -8.26 2.78
C THR A 204 9.38 -9.19 3.37
N ILE A 205 9.18 -10.39 2.79
CA ILE A 205 8.23 -11.38 3.29
C ILE A 205 8.56 -11.71 4.74
N THR A 206 9.83 -11.96 5.04
CA THR A 206 10.29 -12.24 6.42
C THR A 206 9.96 -11.07 7.35
N PHE A 207 10.25 -9.83 6.93
CA PHE A 207 9.96 -8.62 7.72
C PHE A 207 8.47 -8.51 8.10
N TYR A 208 7.56 -8.84 7.19
CA TYR A 208 6.11 -8.77 7.46
C TYR A 208 5.54 -10.00 8.18
N THR A 209 6.16 -11.18 8.03
CA THR A 209 5.55 -12.45 8.49
C THR A 209 6.15 -13.00 9.77
N VAL A 210 7.29 -12.49 10.20
CA VAL A 210 7.97 -12.93 11.42
C VAL A 210 7.78 -11.85 12.47
N GLU A 211 7.23 -12.23 13.63
CA GLU A 211 7.20 -11.34 14.79
C GLU A 211 8.65 -10.91 15.11
N PRO A 212 8.91 -9.61 15.32
CA PRO A 212 10.21 -9.17 15.80
C PRO A 212 10.53 -9.99 17.05
N GLU A 213 11.73 -10.59 17.13
CA GLU A 213 12.16 -11.23 18.36
C GLU A 213 11.98 -10.22 19.49
N GLY A 214 11.01 -10.51 20.37
CA GLY A 214 10.67 -9.60 21.45
C GLY A 214 11.96 -9.28 22.20
N ASN A 215 12.20 -7.99 22.44
CA ASN A 215 13.20 -7.57 23.39
C ASN A 215 12.79 -8.13 24.75
N ALA A 216 13.19 -9.39 25.01
CA ALA A 216 13.18 -10.02 26.30
C ALA A 216 14.34 -9.42 27.10
N GLN A 217 14.23 -8.14 27.42
CA GLN A 217 14.96 -7.54 28.54
C GLN A 217 13.96 -6.76 29.38
N SER A 218 13.81 -7.31 30.59
CA SER A 218 13.04 -6.84 31.73
C SER A 218 13.33 -5.41 32.14
#